data_AF-A0A1M3MT07-F1
#
_entry.id   AF-A0A1M3MT07-F1
#
_cell.length_a   1.000
_cell.length_b   1.000
_cell.length_c   1.000
_cell.angle_alpha   90.00
_cell.angle_beta   90.00
_cell.angle_gamma   90.00
#
_symmetry.space_group_name_H-M   'P 1'
#
loop_
_entity.id
_entity.type
_entity.pdbx_description
1 polymer ?
#
loop_
_entity_poly.entity_id
_entity_poly.type
_entity_poly.pdbx_seq_one_letter_code
_entity_poly.pdbx_strand_id
1 'polypeptide(L)'
;MADEREMSNKVRSVSASRAMLAATLATVAGTSLAVACAESSGEPPQTDEPDAHLIEVADTGAQESESDADVDAGCGAIDSSLCAPPTCEGVDWCPVQNPADTRRAFTSVWGTGKNDVWAVGSGGAVIHFDGTEWKDSSLPTTRTLFSVGGSGPDDVWIVGTYGTLYHGPGLVNGTAHWESVPIVPYSGAEEKLLSSVWSPSPDQVWITGESLRIPGQSRAATQYRGSVADGGTKWQAISPCPSCTVMARVWGTSPTNIWSVGQKGKAFRTVEPQPGDGGVGDAAAAAPVWTDVDSQSTEDLRAVWGSSKDDVWAVGRRGTVRRYRDEATQAEVVAAGTTEDLHAVWGSAPNDVWAVGDYGTILHFDGTSWQRSTASLPVGRKPHLYGVWGSAEDDVWVVGEGIVLHFTGAKK
;
A
#
# COMPACT_ATOMS: atom_id res chain seq x y z
N MET A 1 -17.17 16.49 -67.16
CA MET A 1 -16.30 15.76 -68.10
C MET A 1 -14.94 16.41 -68.03
N ALA A 2 -13.91 15.58 -67.91
CA ALA A 2 -12.48 15.90 -67.85
C ALA A 2 -12.07 16.96 -68.90
N ASP A 3 -10.94 17.64 -68.86
CA ASP A 3 -9.61 17.46 -68.26
C ASP A 3 -8.92 18.79 -68.60
N GLU A 4 -7.91 19.29 -67.87
CA GLU A 4 -6.86 20.13 -68.49
C GLU A 4 -5.71 20.52 -67.52
N ARG A 5 -4.50 20.17 -67.99
CA ARG A 5 -3.24 20.96 -68.01
C ARG A 5 -2.26 20.90 -66.83
N GLU A 6 -1.20 20.12 -67.08
CA GLU A 6 0.19 20.35 -66.66
C GLU A 6 0.75 21.71 -67.10
N MET A 7 1.68 22.28 -66.32
CA MET A 7 3.02 22.68 -66.83
C MET A 7 3.99 23.16 -65.73
N SER A 8 5.09 22.40 -65.57
CA SER A 8 6.50 22.82 -65.68
C SER A 8 7.10 24.00 -64.87
N ASN A 9 7.96 23.64 -63.90
CA ASN A 9 9.39 24.02 -63.74
C ASN A 9 9.86 25.50 -63.86
N LYS A 10 10.47 26.06 -62.79
CA LYS A 10 11.86 26.59 -62.78
C LYS A 10 12.36 27.10 -61.42
N VAL A 11 13.68 27.03 -61.30
CA VAL A 11 14.57 27.27 -60.16
C VAL A 11 15.17 28.70 -60.18
N ARG A 12 15.65 29.16 -59.00
CA ARG A 12 16.74 30.13 -58.65
C ARG A 12 16.39 31.55 -58.11
N SER A 13 16.64 31.72 -56.80
CA SER A 13 17.53 32.70 -56.10
C SER A 13 17.58 34.20 -56.46
N VAL A 14 17.49 35.09 -55.45
CA VAL A 14 18.57 35.96 -54.88
C VAL A 14 18.01 37.23 -54.17
N SER A 15 18.60 37.52 -52.99
CA SER A 15 18.76 38.81 -52.24
C SER A 15 17.54 39.63 -51.79
N ALA A 16 17.34 39.83 -50.49
CA ALA A 16 17.95 40.84 -49.60
C ALA A 16 17.23 42.20 -49.62
N SER A 17 16.71 42.62 -48.46
CA SER A 17 16.84 44.00 -47.96
C SER A 17 16.40 44.11 -46.50
N ARG A 18 17.17 44.91 -45.78
CA ARG A 18 17.11 45.25 -44.35
C ARG A 18 15.95 46.19 -44.05
N ALA A 19 15.41 46.11 -42.84
CA ALA A 19 15.01 47.29 -42.07
C ALA A 19 15.16 47.00 -40.57
N MET A 20 15.74 47.97 -39.87
CA MET A 20 16.29 47.95 -38.52
C MET A 20 15.54 48.98 -37.67
N LEU A 21 15.73 48.93 -36.34
CA LEU A 21 15.35 49.90 -35.27
C LEU A 21 13.86 49.92 -34.82
N ALA A 22 13.51 50.11 -33.54
CA ALA A 22 14.29 50.61 -32.39
C ALA A 22 13.84 49.99 -31.04
N ALA A 23 14.77 50.08 -30.09
CA ALA A 23 14.69 49.69 -28.69
C ALA A 23 13.77 50.59 -27.84
N THR A 24 13.28 50.04 -26.73
CA THR A 24 13.11 50.78 -25.46
C THR A 24 13.35 49.82 -24.29
N LEU A 25 14.49 50.02 -23.63
CA LEU A 25 14.75 49.58 -22.25
C LEU A 25 13.92 50.46 -21.32
N ALA A 26 13.24 49.87 -20.35
CA ALA A 26 12.82 50.55 -19.13
C ALA A 26 13.43 49.82 -17.93
N THR A 27 14.51 50.41 -17.43
CA THR A 27 15.13 50.17 -16.14
C THR A 27 14.20 50.64 -15.01
N VAL A 28 13.92 49.77 -14.03
CA VAL A 28 13.56 50.22 -12.68
C VAL A 28 14.66 49.72 -11.75
N ALA A 29 15.44 50.68 -11.27
CA ALA A 29 16.46 50.49 -10.26
C ALA A 29 15.90 50.90 -8.88
N GLY A 30 16.29 50.14 -7.86
CA GLY A 30 16.52 50.62 -6.51
C GLY A 30 15.30 50.61 -5.58
N THR A 31 15.32 49.71 -4.59
CA THR A 31 15.86 50.04 -3.25
C THR A 31 16.09 48.75 -2.47
N SER A 32 17.35 48.30 -2.46
CA SER A 32 17.88 47.38 -1.45
C SER A 32 18.37 48.21 -0.27
N LEU A 33 17.66 48.12 0.85
CA LEU A 33 18.17 48.62 2.14
C LEU A 33 19.08 47.54 2.73
N ALA A 34 20.38 47.73 2.54
CA ALA A 34 21.39 47.13 3.40
C ALA A 34 21.42 47.93 4.71
N VAL A 35 21.08 47.30 5.83
CA VAL A 35 21.47 47.79 7.17
C VAL A 35 22.64 46.92 7.61
N ALA A 36 23.81 47.53 7.66
CA ALA A 36 25.00 46.96 8.28
C ALA A 36 24.90 47.07 9.81
N CYS A 37 25.58 46.14 10.48
CA CYS A 37 25.61 45.93 11.92
C CYS A 37 25.91 47.20 12.74
N ALA A 38 25.21 47.33 13.86
CA ALA A 38 25.71 48.01 15.04
C ALA A 38 25.70 46.98 16.18
N GLU A 39 26.88 46.53 16.62
CA GLU A 39 27.04 45.93 17.95
C GLU A 39 26.80 47.02 18.98
N SER A 40 25.83 46.81 19.87
CA SER A 40 25.80 47.53 21.15
C SER A 40 25.46 46.53 22.25
N SER A 41 26.44 46.29 23.11
CA SER A 41 26.29 45.69 24.42
C SER A 41 25.27 46.49 25.25
N GLY A 42 24.20 45.84 25.67
CA GLY A 42 23.17 46.43 26.52
C GLY A 42 22.20 45.36 27.00
N GLU A 43 22.37 44.95 28.24
CA GLU A 43 21.54 43.98 28.95
C GLU A 43 20.12 44.53 29.18
N PRO A 44 19.03 43.80 28.86
CA PRO A 44 17.69 44.18 29.28
C PRO A 44 17.28 43.53 30.62
N PRO A 45 16.37 44.17 31.37
CA PRO A 45 16.19 43.98 32.80
C PRO A 45 15.38 42.73 33.18
N GLN A 46 15.66 42.23 34.38
CA GLN A 46 14.90 41.18 35.06
C GLN A 46 13.46 41.62 35.32
N THR A 47 12.51 40.76 34.99
CA THR A 47 11.13 40.83 35.48
C THR A 47 10.82 39.54 36.24
N ASP A 48 10.53 39.71 37.52
CA ASP A 48 10.12 38.66 38.46
C ASP A 48 8.80 37.99 38.05
N GLU A 49 8.78 36.67 37.96
CA GLU A 49 7.55 35.85 38.01
C GLU A 49 7.41 35.19 39.39
N PRO A 50 6.19 35.08 39.95
CA PRO A 50 5.98 34.52 41.28
C PRO A 50 5.91 32.98 41.28
N ASP A 51 6.34 32.43 42.42
CA ASP A 51 6.51 31.01 42.73
C ASP A 51 5.31 30.10 42.42
N ALA A 52 5.58 29.00 41.70
CA ALA A 52 4.76 27.79 41.73
C ALA A 52 5.56 26.67 42.40
N HIS A 53 5.15 26.32 43.62
CA HIS A 53 5.73 25.27 44.46
C HIS A 53 5.75 23.90 43.75
N LEU A 54 6.95 23.33 43.66
CA LEU A 54 7.21 21.93 43.35
C LEU A 54 6.81 21.06 44.54
N ILE A 55 6.00 20.02 44.29
CA ILE A 55 5.81 18.91 45.23
C ILE A 55 6.95 17.91 44.97
N GLU A 56 7.87 17.77 45.93
CA GLU A 56 8.88 16.72 45.95
C GLU A 56 8.23 15.35 46.12
N VAL A 57 8.55 14.41 45.23
CA VAL A 57 8.45 12.98 45.51
C VAL A 57 9.86 12.42 45.44
N ALA A 58 10.28 11.82 46.56
CA ALA A 58 11.64 11.45 46.86
C ALA A 58 12.25 10.45 45.86
N ASP A 59 13.50 10.74 45.53
CA ASP A 59 14.47 9.88 44.87
C ASP A 59 14.87 8.72 45.80
N THR A 60 14.66 7.49 45.33
CA THR A 60 15.47 6.36 45.77
C THR A 60 16.18 5.80 44.54
N GLY A 61 17.39 6.30 44.32
CA GLY A 61 18.33 5.74 43.37
C GLY A 61 18.51 4.25 43.60
N ALA A 62 18.30 3.49 42.54
CA ALA A 62 18.89 2.18 42.36
C ALA A 62 19.42 2.12 40.93
N GLN A 63 20.72 1.90 40.88
CA GLN A 63 21.59 1.68 39.74
C GLN A 63 20.91 1.02 38.53
N GLU A 64 21.28 1.52 37.35
CA GLU A 64 21.31 0.74 36.11
C GLU A 64 22.03 -0.59 36.38
N SER A 65 21.25 -1.66 36.46
CA SER A 65 21.72 -3.00 36.16
C SER A 65 21.12 -3.38 34.82
N GLU A 66 21.95 -3.33 33.78
CA GLU A 66 21.84 -4.28 32.67
C GLU A 66 21.91 -5.67 33.30
N SER A 67 20.75 -6.30 33.50
CA SER A 67 20.66 -7.73 33.60
C SER A 67 19.90 -8.21 32.37
N ASP A 68 20.67 -8.73 31.42
CA ASP A 68 20.21 -9.75 30.50
C ASP A 68 19.43 -10.80 31.30
N ALA A 69 18.12 -10.73 31.19
CA ALA A 69 17.24 -11.83 31.49
C ALA A 69 16.20 -11.83 30.37
N ASP A 70 16.47 -12.64 29.35
CA ASP A 70 15.44 -13.29 28.57
C ASP A 70 14.30 -13.68 29.50
N VAL A 71 13.18 -12.95 29.44
CA VAL A 71 11.91 -13.53 29.86
C VAL A 71 11.37 -14.31 28.67
N ASP A 72 12.16 -15.29 28.22
CA ASP A 72 11.61 -16.50 27.62
C ASP A 72 10.91 -17.26 28.76
N ALA A 73 9.75 -16.74 29.17
CA ALA A 73 8.74 -17.56 29.80
C ALA A 73 8.09 -18.42 28.71
N GLY A 74 8.91 -19.18 27.98
CA GLY A 74 8.49 -20.38 27.30
C GLY A 74 7.93 -21.36 28.33
N CYS A 75 7.23 -22.38 27.82
CA CYS A 75 6.43 -23.36 28.58
C CYS A 75 7.16 -24.15 29.69
N GLY A 76 8.37 -23.78 30.10
CA GLY A 76 9.08 -24.35 31.25
C GLY A 76 8.71 -23.76 32.61
N ALA A 77 8.05 -22.58 32.66
CA ALA A 77 7.84 -21.84 33.93
C ALA A 77 6.37 -21.71 34.39
N ILE A 78 5.40 -22.21 33.63
CA ILE A 78 3.96 -22.21 33.97
C ILE A 78 3.39 -23.62 33.94
N ASP A 79 2.30 -23.86 34.69
CA ASP A 79 1.53 -25.11 34.66
C ASP A 79 1.32 -25.55 33.21
N SER A 80 1.81 -26.75 32.89
CA SER A 80 1.70 -27.39 31.58
C SER A 80 0.27 -27.45 31.02
N SER A 81 -0.75 -27.30 31.87
CA SER A 81 -2.16 -27.19 31.47
C SER A 81 -2.51 -25.88 30.73
N LEU A 82 -1.71 -24.82 30.91
CA LEU A 82 -1.87 -23.52 30.24
C LEU A 82 -1.15 -23.45 28.88
N CYS A 83 -0.33 -24.45 28.56
CA CYS A 83 0.35 -24.62 27.27
C CYS A 83 -0.36 -25.64 26.38
N ALA A 84 -1.68 -25.82 26.54
CA ALA A 84 -2.45 -26.55 25.54
C ALA A 84 -2.30 -25.84 24.18
N PRO A 85 -2.05 -26.57 23.08
CA PRO A 85 -2.02 -25.96 21.76
C PRO A 85 -3.34 -25.23 21.52
N PRO A 86 -3.32 -24.05 20.86
CA PRO A 86 -4.53 -23.28 20.61
C PRO A 86 -5.58 -24.19 19.95
N THR A 87 -6.70 -24.39 20.65
CA THR A 87 -7.81 -25.21 20.16
C THR A 87 -8.79 -24.33 19.39
N CYS A 88 -9.49 -24.94 18.44
CA CYS A 88 -10.54 -24.30 17.63
C CYS A 88 -11.91 -24.28 18.31
N GLU A 89 -11.99 -24.74 19.56
CA GLU A 89 -13.28 -24.89 20.24
C GLU A 89 -13.79 -23.52 20.72
N GLY A 90 -14.99 -23.15 20.26
CA GLY A 90 -15.68 -21.93 20.71
C GLY A 90 -15.09 -20.61 20.22
N VAL A 91 -14.20 -20.64 19.23
CA VAL A 91 -13.68 -19.42 18.56
C VAL A 91 -13.99 -19.43 17.08
N ASP A 92 -14.11 -18.24 16.50
CA ASP A 92 -14.42 -18.07 15.07
C ASP A 92 -13.24 -18.42 14.16
N TRP A 93 -12.03 -18.01 14.56
CA TRP A 93 -10.80 -18.14 13.76
C TRP A 93 -9.86 -19.20 14.31
N CYS A 94 -9.49 -20.12 13.41
CA CYS A 94 -8.67 -21.28 13.71
C CYS A 94 -7.26 -21.15 13.13
N PRO A 95 -6.19 -21.36 13.93
CA PRO A 95 -4.84 -21.46 13.39
C PRO A 95 -4.69 -22.71 12.53
N VAL A 96 -4.10 -22.54 11.36
CA VAL A 96 -3.80 -23.61 10.42
C VAL A 96 -2.29 -23.81 10.35
N GLN A 97 -1.87 -25.06 10.31
CA GLN A 97 -0.45 -25.42 10.14
C GLN A 97 0.05 -24.96 8.77
N ASN A 98 1.27 -24.44 8.74
CA ASN A 98 1.94 -24.01 7.52
C ASN A 98 3.44 -24.38 7.57
N PRO A 99 4.10 -24.55 6.42
CA PRO A 99 5.46 -25.08 6.36
C PRO A 99 6.56 -24.02 6.58
N ALA A 100 6.21 -22.74 6.72
CA ALA A 100 7.21 -21.69 6.84
C ALA A 100 7.82 -21.63 8.25
N ASP A 101 9.04 -21.11 8.32
CA ASP A 101 9.70 -20.77 9.59
C ASP A 101 8.81 -19.80 10.39
N THR A 102 8.51 -20.13 11.65
CA THR A 102 7.62 -19.35 12.52
C THR A 102 8.13 -17.94 12.80
N ARG A 103 9.40 -17.64 12.52
CA ARG A 103 9.98 -16.30 12.61
C ARG A 103 9.68 -15.43 11.40
N ARG A 104 9.15 -16.00 10.32
CA ARG A 104 8.77 -15.26 9.11
C ARG A 104 7.36 -14.70 9.28
N ALA A 105 7.19 -13.43 8.97
CA ALA A 105 5.89 -12.79 8.92
C ALA A 105 5.33 -12.84 7.50
N PHE A 106 4.05 -13.18 7.37
CA PHE A 106 3.29 -13.06 6.14
C PHE A 106 2.62 -11.69 6.07
N THR A 107 2.83 -10.97 4.98
CA THR A 107 2.42 -9.58 4.78
C THR A 107 1.14 -9.46 3.95
N SER A 108 0.82 -10.48 3.14
CA SER A 108 -0.34 -10.47 2.26
C SER A 108 -0.81 -11.88 1.96
N VAL A 109 -2.11 -12.02 1.79
CA VAL A 109 -2.80 -13.23 1.34
C VAL A 109 -3.73 -12.87 0.19
N TRP A 110 -3.85 -13.75 -0.80
CA TRP A 110 -4.74 -13.62 -1.95
C TRP A 110 -4.99 -15.00 -2.55
N GLY A 111 -6.13 -15.22 -3.17
CA GLY A 111 -6.43 -16.48 -3.86
C GLY A 111 -7.39 -16.32 -5.02
N THR A 112 -7.63 -17.43 -5.73
CA THR A 112 -8.62 -17.51 -6.81
C THR A 112 -9.87 -18.29 -6.41
N GLY A 113 -9.78 -19.03 -5.30
CA GLY A 113 -10.88 -19.77 -4.71
C GLY A 113 -10.43 -20.56 -3.49
N LYS A 114 -11.36 -21.31 -2.89
CA LYS A 114 -11.14 -22.11 -1.67
C LYS A 114 -9.98 -23.12 -1.71
N ASN A 115 -9.49 -23.47 -2.90
CA ASN A 115 -8.43 -24.46 -3.11
C ASN A 115 -7.17 -23.87 -3.73
N ASP A 116 -7.08 -22.55 -3.86
CA ASP A 116 -5.94 -21.87 -4.46
C ASP A 116 -5.73 -20.54 -3.74
N VAL A 117 -4.93 -20.58 -2.69
CA VAL A 117 -4.64 -19.42 -1.82
C VAL A 117 -3.13 -19.29 -1.65
N TRP A 118 -2.64 -18.08 -1.81
CA TRP A 118 -1.22 -17.73 -1.71
C TRP A 118 -1.01 -16.77 -0.55
N ALA A 119 0.03 -17.02 0.25
CA ALA A 119 0.51 -16.05 1.22
C ALA A 119 1.99 -15.77 1.01
N VAL A 120 2.37 -14.51 1.12
CA VAL A 120 3.75 -14.04 0.90
C VAL A 120 4.24 -13.22 2.09
N GLY A 121 5.56 -13.14 2.27
CA GLY A 121 6.10 -12.52 3.45
C GLY A 121 7.58 -12.19 3.44
N SER A 122 8.13 -12.04 4.64
CA SER A 122 9.55 -11.73 4.89
C SER A 122 10.48 -12.85 4.43
N GLY A 123 11.69 -12.51 3.98
CA GLY A 123 12.73 -13.49 3.67
C GLY A 123 12.41 -14.38 2.46
N GLY A 124 11.68 -13.85 1.47
CA GLY A 124 11.25 -14.59 0.28
C GLY A 124 10.17 -15.65 0.54
N ALA A 125 9.54 -15.63 1.72
CA ALA A 125 8.52 -16.62 2.08
C ALA A 125 7.32 -16.57 1.15
N VAL A 126 6.99 -17.70 0.55
CA VAL A 126 5.76 -17.90 -0.21
C VAL A 126 5.22 -19.27 0.16
N ILE A 127 3.95 -19.34 0.51
CA ILE A 127 3.24 -20.60 0.74
C ILE A 127 1.96 -20.63 -0.09
N HIS A 128 1.56 -21.84 -0.49
CA HIS A 128 0.39 -22.09 -1.33
C HIS A 128 -0.53 -23.13 -0.70
N PHE A 129 -1.81 -22.83 -0.60
CA PHE A 129 -2.84 -23.76 -0.17
C PHE A 129 -3.51 -24.39 -1.38
N ASP A 130 -3.48 -25.72 -1.46
CA ASP A 130 -4.01 -26.49 -2.58
C ASP A 130 -5.44 -27.03 -2.37
N GLY A 131 -6.12 -26.56 -1.31
CA GLY A 131 -7.41 -27.08 -0.86
C GLY A 131 -7.30 -28.17 0.21
N THR A 132 -6.09 -28.67 0.48
CA THR A 132 -5.84 -29.68 1.51
C THR A 132 -4.80 -29.24 2.53
N GLU A 133 -3.67 -28.70 2.08
CA GLU A 133 -2.57 -28.28 2.95
C GLU A 133 -1.82 -27.08 2.37
N TRP A 134 -1.10 -26.37 3.25
CA TRP A 134 -0.16 -25.32 2.84
C TRP A 134 1.19 -25.95 2.48
N LYS A 135 1.70 -25.60 1.29
CA LYS A 135 2.98 -26.05 0.75
C LYS A 135 3.95 -24.89 0.59
N ASP A 136 5.24 -25.15 0.78
CA ASP A 136 6.28 -24.15 0.57
C ASP A 136 6.49 -23.91 -0.93
N SER A 137 6.54 -22.64 -1.29
CA SER A 137 6.81 -22.15 -2.65
C SER A 137 7.80 -20.98 -2.62
N SER A 138 8.65 -20.93 -1.59
CA SER A 138 9.55 -19.82 -1.32
C SER A 138 10.40 -19.42 -2.53
N LEU A 139 10.56 -18.10 -2.70
CA LEU A 139 11.36 -17.52 -3.78
C LEU A 139 12.84 -17.56 -3.44
N PRO A 140 13.74 -17.63 -4.44
CA PRO A 140 15.19 -17.61 -4.23
C PRO A 140 15.70 -16.19 -3.92
N THR A 141 15.14 -15.54 -2.91
CA THR A 141 15.48 -14.19 -2.46
C THR A 141 15.35 -14.08 -0.96
N THR A 142 16.10 -13.17 -0.34
CA THR A 142 15.98 -12.83 1.09
C THR A 142 15.12 -11.59 1.33
N ARG A 143 14.56 -11.03 0.26
CA ARG A 143 13.79 -9.78 0.30
C ARG A 143 12.42 -9.97 0.95
N THR A 144 11.89 -8.92 1.56
CA THR A 144 10.51 -8.89 2.03
C THR A 144 9.57 -8.68 0.85
N LEU A 145 8.59 -9.57 0.74
CA LEU A 145 7.47 -9.50 -0.18
C LEU A 145 6.33 -8.76 0.54
N PHE A 146 5.67 -7.81 -0.13
CA PHE A 146 4.65 -6.95 0.47
C PHE A 146 3.24 -7.26 0.01
N SER A 147 3.07 -7.74 -1.21
CA SER A 147 1.74 -8.01 -1.77
C SER A 147 1.80 -9.16 -2.74
N VAL A 148 0.77 -9.99 -2.66
CA VAL A 148 0.40 -10.97 -3.67
C VAL A 148 -0.97 -10.59 -4.22
N GLY A 149 -1.15 -10.75 -5.52
CA GLY A 149 -2.40 -10.48 -6.21
C GLY A 149 -2.35 -11.08 -7.61
N GLY A 150 -3.48 -11.22 -8.25
CA GLY A 150 -3.55 -11.90 -9.54
C GLY A 150 -4.95 -11.88 -10.10
N SER A 151 -5.08 -12.36 -11.34
CA SER A 151 -6.37 -12.47 -12.02
C SER A 151 -6.89 -13.90 -12.17
N GLY A 152 -6.06 -14.90 -11.88
CA GLY A 152 -6.43 -16.30 -12.01
C GLY A 152 -5.33 -17.25 -11.55
N PRO A 153 -5.60 -18.57 -11.59
CA PRO A 153 -4.70 -19.60 -11.08
C PRO A 153 -3.45 -19.79 -11.93
N ASP A 154 -3.40 -19.13 -13.10
CA ASP A 154 -2.29 -19.04 -14.05
C ASP A 154 -1.75 -17.58 -14.20
N ASP A 155 -2.19 -16.65 -13.35
CA ASP A 155 -1.71 -15.27 -13.33
C ASP A 155 -1.62 -14.71 -11.90
N VAL A 156 -0.46 -14.90 -11.25
CA VAL A 156 -0.14 -14.38 -9.91
C VAL A 156 1.10 -13.49 -9.97
N TRP A 157 1.01 -12.38 -9.24
CA TRP A 157 2.03 -11.37 -9.14
C TRP A 157 2.43 -11.21 -7.68
N ILE A 158 3.74 -11.12 -7.46
CA ILE A 158 4.32 -10.86 -6.14
C ILE A 158 5.21 -9.64 -6.26
N VAL A 159 4.98 -8.66 -5.38
CA VAL A 159 5.78 -7.44 -5.30
C VAL A 159 6.42 -7.27 -3.93
N GLY A 160 7.54 -6.57 -3.86
CA GLY A 160 8.23 -6.32 -2.60
C GLY A 160 9.31 -5.25 -2.64
N THR A 161 10.24 -5.38 -1.71
CA THR A 161 11.36 -4.44 -1.53
C THR A 161 12.32 -4.41 -2.72
N TYR A 162 12.99 -3.28 -2.93
CA TYR A 162 14.04 -3.10 -3.94
C TYR A 162 13.62 -3.43 -5.39
N GLY A 163 12.37 -3.13 -5.75
CA GLY A 163 11.81 -3.40 -7.07
C GLY A 163 11.56 -4.88 -7.35
N THR A 164 11.50 -5.71 -6.31
CA THR A 164 11.15 -7.13 -6.46
C THR A 164 9.76 -7.26 -7.07
N LEU A 165 9.72 -7.87 -8.25
CA LEU A 165 8.52 -8.18 -8.99
C LEU A 165 8.69 -9.58 -9.58
N TYR A 166 7.82 -10.50 -9.17
CA TYR A 166 7.72 -11.82 -9.73
C TYR A 166 6.35 -11.98 -10.38
N HIS A 167 6.33 -12.68 -11.50
CA HIS A 167 5.13 -13.19 -12.15
C HIS A 167 5.22 -14.71 -12.23
N GLY A 168 4.10 -15.36 -12.03
CA GLY A 168 3.97 -16.81 -12.07
C GLY A 168 2.56 -17.16 -11.67
N PRO A 169 2.02 -18.30 -12.08
CA PRO A 169 1.88 -19.33 -11.05
C PRO A 169 1.91 -20.74 -11.66
N GLY A 170 2.39 -20.90 -12.90
CA GLY A 170 2.26 -22.12 -13.70
C GLY A 170 2.79 -23.35 -12.98
N LEU A 171 1.90 -24.00 -12.24
CA LEU A 171 2.17 -25.17 -11.41
C LEU A 171 2.49 -26.33 -12.35
N VAL A 172 3.77 -26.59 -12.61
CA VAL A 172 4.17 -27.77 -13.36
C VAL A 172 4.36 -28.90 -12.35
N ASN A 173 3.48 -29.89 -12.41
CA ASN A 173 3.45 -31.01 -11.46
C ASN A 173 3.34 -30.56 -9.98
N GLY A 174 2.53 -29.53 -9.71
CA GLY A 174 2.32 -29.00 -8.36
C GLY A 174 3.46 -28.15 -7.81
N THR A 175 4.45 -27.79 -8.65
CA THR A 175 5.53 -26.87 -8.28
C THR A 175 5.35 -25.53 -8.99
N ALA A 176 5.32 -24.44 -8.24
CA ALA A 176 5.18 -23.11 -8.81
C ALA A 176 6.46 -22.69 -9.53
N HIS A 177 6.31 -22.17 -10.74
CA HIS A 177 7.40 -21.57 -11.47
C HIS A 177 7.26 -20.05 -11.47
N TRP A 178 8.26 -19.38 -10.88
CA TRP A 178 8.31 -17.94 -10.72
C TRP A 178 9.35 -17.32 -11.65
N GLU A 179 8.92 -16.33 -12.42
CA GLU A 179 9.78 -15.51 -13.27
C GLU A 179 9.96 -14.13 -12.64
N SER A 180 11.21 -13.66 -12.55
CA SER A 180 11.49 -12.29 -12.14
C SER A 180 11.25 -11.35 -13.32
N VAL A 181 10.38 -10.37 -13.15
CA VAL A 181 10.00 -9.42 -14.21
C VAL A 181 10.60 -8.04 -13.90
N PRO A 182 11.37 -7.43 -14.82
CA PRO A 182 11.91 -6.09 -14.61
C PRO A 182 10.83 -5.01 -14.87
N ILE A 183 10.86 -3.92 -14.09
CA ILE A 183 10.08 -2.71 -14.39
C ILE A 183 10.88 -1.79 -15.33
N VAL A 184 10.33 -1.51 -16.52
CA VAL A 184 10.95 -0.68 -17.57
C VAL A 184 9.99 0.43 -18.01
N PRO A 185 10.43 1.71 -18.14
CA PRO A 185 11.81 2.19 -17.99
C PRO A 185 12.26 2.22 -16.54
N TYR A 186 13.35 1.47 -16.27
CA TYR A 186 14.06 1.55 -15.01
C TYR A 186 14.74 2.92 -14.99
N SER A 187 14.27 3.84 -14.17
CA SER A 187 14.83 5.20 -14.10
C SER A 187 16.22 5.25 -13.44
N GLY A 188 16.87 4.10 -13.18
CA GLY A 188 18.30 4.01 -12.91
C GLY A 188 18.78 4.58 -11.57
N ALA A 189 17.94 5.31 -10.83
CA ALA A 189 18.40 6.13 -9.71
C ALA A 189 17.75 5.83 -8.35
N GLU A 190 16.66 5.06 -8.30
CA GLU A 190 15.92 4.84 -7.06
C GLU A 190 15.50 3.37 -6.95
N GLU A 191 16.03 2.68 -5.95
CA GLU A 191 15.51 1.39 -5.55
C GLU A 191 14.06 1.59 -5.07
N LYS A 192 13.10 0.85 -5.64
CA LYS A 192 11.67 1.06 -5.38
C LYS A 192 11.17 0.14 -4.27
N LEU A 193 10.21 0.60 -3.47
CA LEU A 193 9.37 -0.27 -2.66
C LEU A 193 8.05 -0.47 -3.41
N LEU A 194 7.79 -1.69 -3.86
CA LEU A 194 6.54 -2.04 -4.52
C LEU A 194 5.60 -2.59 -3.47
N SER A 195 4.72 -1.72 -2.96
CA SER A 195 3.92 -1.98 -1.76
C SER A 195 2.69 -2.84 -2.05
N SER A 196 2.09 -2.69 -3.23
CA SER A 196 0.84 -3.38 -3.55
C SER A 196 0.70 -3.65 -5.04
N VAL A 197 0.14 -4.83 -5.34
CA VAL A 197 -0.25 -5.24 -6.69
C VAL A 197 -1.73 -5.60 -6.72
N TRP A 198 -2.41 -5.15 -7.77
CA TRP A 198 -3.80 -5.51 -8.06
C TRP A 198 -3.93 -5.85 -9.55
N SER A 199 -4.53 -7.00 -9.86
CA SER A 199 -4.68 -7.49 -11.23
C SER A 199 -6.07 -8.11 -11.44
N PRO A 200 -7.09 -7.38 -11.92
CA PRO A 200 -8.41 -7.98 -12.18
C PRO A 200 -8.43 -8.86 -13.43
N SER A 201 -7.45 -8.69 -14.33
CA SER A 201 -7.31 -9.47 -15.55
C SER A 201 -5.84 -9.47 -15.98
N PRO A 202 -5.41 -10.42 -16.83
CA PRO A 202 -4.04 -10.44 -17.35
C PRO A 202 -3.67 -9.15 -18.11
N ASP A 203 -4.66 -8.41 -18.61
CA ASP A 203 -4.46 -7.15 -19.34
C ASP A 203 -4.35 -5.91 -18.45
N GLN A 204 -4.57 -6.06 -17.15
CA GLN A 204 -4.62 -4.95 -16.21
C GLN A 204 -3.84 -5.30 -14.96
N VAL A 205 -2.57 -4.96 -14.91
CA VAL A 205 -1.75 -5.11 -13.70
C VAL A 205 -1.39 -3.74 -13.18
N TRP A 206 -1.72 -3.46 -11.92
CA TRP A 206 -1.48 -2.18 -11.26
C TRP A 206 -0.54 -2.37 -10.09
N ILE A 207 0.53 -1.60 -10.06
CA ILE A 207 1.52 -1.63 -8.98
C ILE A 207 1.64 -0.23 -8.39
N THR A 208 1.54 -0.16 -7.07
CA THR A 208 1.76 1.06 -6.30
C THR A 208 2.86 0.87 -5.27
N GLY A 209 3.44 1.99 -4.83
CA GLY A 209 4.46 1.97 -3.79
C GLY A 209 5.11 3.33 -3.56
N GLU A 210 6.36 3.31 -3.14
CA GLU A 210 7.16 4.51 -2.90
C GLU A 210 8.61 4.32 -3.39
N SER A 211 9.31 5.41 -3.64
CA SER A 211 10.76 5.38 -3.79
C SER A 211 11.46 5.18 -2.45
N LEU A 212 12.60 4.47 -2.45
CA LEU A 212 13.41 4.38 -1.25
C LEU A 212 13.87 5.77 -0.80
N ARG A 213 13.91 5.95 0.52
CA ARG A 213 14.32 7.22 1.11
C ARG A 213 15.82 7.42 0.93
N ILE A 214 16.20 8.20 -0.06
CA ILE A 214 17.58 8.65 -0.25
C ILE A 214 17.75 10.04 0.40
N PRO A 215 18.73 10.24 1.30
CA PRO A 215 18.99 11.54 1.90
C PRO A 215 19.21 12.62 0.84
N GLY A 216 18.47 13.74 0.94
CA GLY A 216 18.54 14.84 -0.02
C GLY A 216 17.65 14.69 -1.26
N GLN A 217 16.89 13.58 -1.38
CA GLN A 217 15.91 13.38 -2.44
C GLN A 217 14.47 13.37 -1.91
N SER A 218 13.56 13.94 -2.69
CA SER A 218 12.12 13.91 -2.41
C SER A 218 11.56 12.51 -2.65
N ARG A 219 10.71 12.02 -1.75
CA ARG A 219 9.94 10.79 -1.98
C ARG A 219 8.96 11.00 -3.13
N ALA A 220 8.85 10.00 -3.98
CA ALA A 220 7.84 9.94 -5.03
C ALA A 220 7.10 8.60 -4.93
N ALA A 221 5.79 8.63 -5.12
CA ALA A 221 5.03 7.39 -5.24
C ALA A 221 5.48 6.62 -6.49
N THR A 222 5.58 5.30 -6.35
CA THR A 222 5.72 4.40 -7.49
C THR A 222 4.32 4.03 -7.99
N GLN A 223 4.07 4.19 -9.29
CA GLN A 223 2.77 3.98 -9.91
C GLN A 223 2.97 3.43 -11.31
N TYR A 224 2.63 2.16 -11.51
CA TYR A 224 2.78 1.50 -12.80
C TYR A 224 1.51 0.75 -13.17
N ARG A 225 1.23 0.75 -14.47
CA ARG A 225 0.29 -0.18 -15.09
C ARG A 225 0.98 -0.99 -16.19
N GLY A 226 0.58 -2.24 -16.34
CA GLY A 226 1.11 -3.16 -17.34
C GLY A 226 0.09 -4.20 -17.78
N SER A 227 0.47 -5.03 -18.74
CA SER A 227 -0.31 -6.17 -19.25
C SER A 227 0.62 -7.37 -19.49
N VAL A 228 0.09 -8.58 -19.23
CA VAL A 228 0.71 -9.87 -19.58
C VAL A 228 0.75 -10.06 -21.09
N ALA A 229 -0.17 -9.47 -21.86
CA ALA A 229 -0.14 -9.53 -23.33
C ALA A 229 1.13 -8.90 -23.92
N ASP A 230 1.77 -7.98 -23.18
CA ASP A 230 3.08 -7.40 -23.49
C ASP A 230 4.26 -8.18 -22.87
N GLY A 231 4.03 -9.41 -22.41
CA GLY A 231 4.99 -10.24 -21.68
C GLY A 231 5.39 -9.67 -20.32
N GLY A 232 4.59 -8.78 -19.73
CA GLY A 232 4.89 -8.12 -18.46
C GLY A 232 6.08 -7.14 -18.52
N THR A 233 6.59 -6.81 -19.71
CA THR A 233 7.83 -6.02 -19.88
C THR A 233 7.60 -4.54 -20.17
N LYS A 234 6.40 -4.15 -20.62
CA LYS A 234 6.05 -2.76 -20.93
C LYS A 234 5.25 -2.15 -19.78
N TRP A 235 5.94 -1.47 -18.88
CA TRP A 235 5.31 -0.75 -17.78
C TRP A 235 5.10 0.72 -18.17
N GLN A 236 3.88 1.18 -18.01
CA GLN A 236 3.53 2.58 -18.19
C GLN A 236 3.43 3.24 -16.81
N ALA A 237 4.22 4.31 -16.61
CA ALA A 237 4.03 5.18 -15.46
C ALA A 237 2.70 5.92 -15.58
N ILE A 238 1.97 6.03 -14.47
CA ILE A 238 0.71 6.78 -14.45
C ILE A 238 1.03 8.27 -14.29
N SER A 239 0.37 9.09 -15.11
CA SER A 239 0.53 10.55 -15.26
C SER A 239 0.54 11.28 -13.90
N PRO A 240 1.26 12.42 -13.77
CA PRO A 240 1.88 12.80 -12.51
C PRO A 240 0.84 13.03 -11.40
N CYS A 241 1.17 12.54 -10.21
CA CYS A 241 0.46 12.85 -8.99
C CYS A 241 1.40 13.59 -8.04
N PRO A 242 1.44 14.93 -8.08
CA PRO A 242 2.35 15.72 -7.25
C PRO A 242 2.12 15.56 -5.74
N SER A 243 0.88 15.23 -5.35
CA SER A 243 0.50 14.96 -3.96
C SER A 243 0.79 13.52 -3.51
N CYS A 244 1.08 12.60 -4.44
CA CYS A 244 1.33 11.19 -4.13
C CYS A 244 2.79 10.99 -3.69
N THR A 245 3.01 10.94 -2.38
CA THR A 245 4.32 10.61 -1.81
C THR A 245 4.48 9.12 -1.52
N VAL A 246 3.42 8.48 -1.00
CA VAL A 246 3.40 7.06 -0.63
C VAL A 246 2.03 6.49 -0.99
N MET A 247 2.02 5.41 -1.75
CA MET A 247 0.81 4.67 -2.10
C MET A 247 0.96 3.24 -1.58
N ALA A 248 0.32 2.97 -0.44
CA ALA A 248 0.53 1.77 0.36
C ALA A 248 -0.25 0.56 -0.18
N ARG A 249 -1.48 0.79 -0.67
CA ARG A 249 -2.35 -0.27 -1.19
C ARG A 249 -3.07 0.21 -2.44
N VAL A 250 -3.34 -0.71 -3.36
CA VAL A 250 -4.13 -0.46 -4.57
C VAL A 250 -5.25 -1.49 -4.71
N TRP A 251 -6.42 -1.02 -5.14
CA TRP A 251 -7.59 -1.83 -5.44
C TRP A 251 -8.42 -1.11 -6.50
N GLY A 252 -9.30 -1.80 -7.23
CA GLY A 252 -10.23 -1.13 -8.12
C GLY A 252 -11.35 -2.02 -8.64
N THR A 253 -12.17 -1.45 -9.51
CA THR A 253 -13.21 -2.18 -10.28
C THR A 253 -13.06 -2.02 -11.79
N SER A 254 -12.33 -1.00 -12.22
CA SER A 254 -12.06 -0.69 -13.64
C SER A 254 -10.85 0.23 -13.72
N PRO A 255 -10.22 0.41 -14.90
CA PRO A 255 -9.13 1.38 -15.08
C PRO A 255 -9.48 2.82 -14.66
N THR A 256 -10.77 3.15 -14.67
CA THR A 256 -11.33 4.47 -14.34
C THR A 256 -11.88 4.54 -12.92
N ASN A 257 -11.75 3.45 -12.16
CA ASN A 257 -12.10 3.37 -10.75
C ASN A 257 -11.06 2.52 -10.02
N ILE A 258 -9.84 3.03 -10.00
CA ILE A 258 -8.73 2.53 -9.20
C ILE A 258 -8.59 3.43 -7.99
N TRP A 259 -8.41 2.82 -6.85
CA TRP A 259 -8.21 3.45 -5.57
C TRP A 259 -6.82 3.13 -5.03
N SER A 260 -6.25 4.12 -4.36
CA SER A 260 -5.06 3.90 -3.56
C SER A 260 -5.07 4.80 -2.34
N VAL A 261 -4.42 4.32 -1.29
CA VAL A 261 -4.35 5.01 0.00
C VAL A 261 -2.91 5.07 0.48
N GLY A 262 -2.61 6.02 1.37
CA GLY A 262 -1.25 6.24 1.82
C GLY A 262 -1.13 7.07 3.09
N GLN A 263 0.04 7.68 3.24
CA GLN A 263 0.42 8.40 4.46
C GLN A 263 -0.41 9.66 4.67
N LYS A 264 -0.53 10.08 5.94
CA LYS A 264 -1.18 11.36 6.32
C LYS A 264 -2.63 11.48 5.83
N GLY A 265 -3.38 10.39 5.87
CA GLY A 265 -4.78 10.34 5.43
C GLY A 265 -4.98 10.45 3.92
N LYS A 266 -3.92 10.33 3.11
CA LYS A 266 -4.06 10.44 1.67
C LYS A 266 -4.83 9.27 1.08
N ALA A 267 -5.84 9.60 0.28
CA ALA A 267 -6.62 8.67 -0.53
C ALA A 267 -6.76 9.26 -1.93
N PHE A 268 -6.68 8.39 -2.94
CA PHE A 268 -6.65 8.75 -4.34
C PHE A 268 -7.60 7.85 -5.12
N ARG A 269 -8.28 8.44 -6.11
CA ARG A 269 -9.11 7.73 -7.08
C ARG A 269 -8.71 8.11 -8.49
N THR A 270 -8.66 7.14 -9.41
CA THR A 270 -8.48 7.47 -10.82
C THR A 270 -9.76 8.04 -11.42
N VAL A 271 -9.60 8.94 -12.38
CA VAL A 271 -10.67 9.43 -13.24
C VAL A 271 -10.25 9.28 -14.70
N GLU A 272 -11.23 9.22 -15.61
CA GLU A 272 -10.94 9.32 -17.04
C GLU A 272 -10.21 10.64 -17.31
N PRO A 273 -9.13 10.62 -18.11
CA PRO A 273 -8.51 11.86 -18.56
C PRO A 273 -9.56 12.63 -19.37
N GLN A 274 -9.78 13.88 -18.99
CA GLN A 274 -10.66 14.77 -19.75
C GLN A 274 -10.07 14.89 -21.17
N PRO A 275 -10.88 14.85 -22.24
CA PRO A 275 -10.39 15.18 -23.57
C PRO A 275 -10.05 16.68 -23.59
N GLY A 276 -8.83 17.08 -23.24
CA GLY A 276 -8.44 18.49 -23.36
C GLY A 276 -7.19 19.00 -22.64
N ASP A 277 -6.54 18.24 -21.76
CA ASP A 277 -5.56 18.82 -20.82
C ASP A 277 -4.11 18.27 -20.90
N GLY A 278 -3.74 17.51 -21.94
CA GLY A 278 -2.33 17.14 -22.09
C GLY A 278 -1.88 16.58 -23.44
N GLY A 279 -1.29 17.46 -24.28
CA GLY A 279 -0.19 17.10 -25.19
C GLY A 279 -0.53 16.30 -26.46
N VAL A 280 0.07 16.71 -27.57
CA VAL A 280 -0.09 16.10 -28.89
C VAL A 280 0.62 14.76 -28.97
N GLY A 281 -0.07 13.72 -29.47
CA GLY A 281 0.54 12.54 -30.09
C GLY A 281 0.77 11.35 -29.16
N ASP A 282 -0.28 10.58 -28.90
CA ASP A 282 -0.36 9.16 -29.27
C ASP A 282 -1.75 8.62 -28.87
N ALA A 283 -2.50 8.12 -29.87
CA ALA A 283 -3.81 7.53 -29.68
C ALA A 283 -3.73 6.07 -29.17
N ALA A 284 -3.02 5.87 -28.05
CA ALA A 284 -3.22 4.73 -27.16
C ALA A 284 -3.90 5.30 -25.91
N ALA A 285 -5.14 4.87 -25.63
CA ALA A 285 -6.04 5.40 -24.60
C ALA A 285 -5.30 6.12 -23.45
N ALA A 286 -5.50 7.43 -23.34
CA ALA A 286 -4.82 8.28 -22.38
C ALA A 286 -4.83 7.63 -20.98
N ALA A 287 -3.67 7.62 -20.31
CA ALA A 287 -3.57 7.02 -18.98
C ALA A 287 -4.50 7.77 -18.01
N PRO A 288 -5.20 7.05 -17.11
CA PRO A 288 -6.01 7.70 -16.10
C PRO A 288 -5.15 8.57 -15.19
N VAL A 289 -5.77 9.56 -14.57
CA VAL A 289 -5.11 10.52 -13.69
C VAL A 289 -5.60 10.30 -12.27
N TRP A 290 -4.68 10.39 -11.29
CA TRP A 290 -5.03 10.33 -9.88
C TRP A 290 -5.63 11.65 -9.42
N THR A 291 -6.73 11.55 -8.67
CA THR A 291 -7.38 12.67 -7.99
C THR A 291 -7.42 12.40 -6.50
N ASP A 292 -7.06 13.41 -5.69
CA ASP A 292 -7.20 13.35 -4.24
C ASP A 292 -8.69 13.28 -3.87
N VAL A 293 -9.02 12.40 -2.93
CA VAL A 293 -10.32 12.34 -2.27
C VAL A 293 -10.11 12.52 -0.76
N ASP A 294 -11.06 13.21 -0.12
CA ASP A 294 -10.97 13.56 1.29
C ASP A 294 -11.33 12.36 2.16
N SER A 295 -10.33 11.78 2.84
CA SER A 295 -10.55 10.67 3.75
C SER A 295 -11.10 11.07 5.12
N GLN A 296 -11.23 12.36 5.41
CA GLN A 296 -11.51 12.86 6.76
C GLN A 296 -10.55 12.26 7.81
N SER A 297 -9.27 12.12 7.46
CA SER A 297 -8.24 11.61 8.35
C SER A 297 -6.91 12.31 8.14
N THR A 298 -6.10 12.33 9.19
CA THR A 298 -4.68 12.66 9.11
C THR A 298 -3.79 11.44 9.42
N GLU A 299 -4.40 10.32 9.79
CA GLU A 299 -3.72 9.06 10.07
C GLU A 299 -3.36 8.32 8.80
N ASP A 300 -2.27 7.56 8.82
CA ASP A 300 -1.89 6.73 7.67
C ASP A 300 -2.98 5.70 7.37
N LEU A 301 -3.40 5.63 6.11
CA LEU A 301 -4.27 4.60 5.59
C LEU A 301 -3.41 3.47 5.01
N ARG A 302 -3.69 2.23 5.43
CA ARG A 302 -2.85 1.05 5.14
C ARG A 302 -3.46 0.09 4.13
N ALA A 303 -4.78 0.03 4.04
CA ALA A 303 -5.46 -0.80 3.06
C ALA A 303 -6.73 -0.16 2.52
N VAL A 304 -7.08 -0.58 1.30
CA VAL A 304 -8.29 -0.19 0.60
C VAL A 304 -8.89 -1.41 -0.08
N TRP A 305 -10.22 -1.52 -0.04
CA TRP A 305 -11.01 -2.55 -0.71
C TRP A 305 -12.40 -2.01 -0.98
N GLY A 306 -13.13 -2.53 -1.96
CA GLY A 306 -14.54 -2.22 -2.14
C GLY A 306 -15.33 -3.39 -2.72
N SER A 307 -16.65 -3.38 -2.50
CA SER A 307 -17.57 -4.31 -3.17
C SER A 307 -18.02 -3.80 -4.54
N SER A 308 -17.96 -2.49 -4.76
CA SER A 308 -18.30 -1.83 -6.02
C SER A 308 -17.63 -0.46 -6.10
N LYS A 309 -17.83 0.25 -7.22
CA LYS A 309 -17.42 1.67 -7.33
C LYS A 309 -18.14 2.60 -6.35
N ASP A 310 -19.27 2.15 -5.81
CA ASP A 310 -20.15 2.92 -4.94
C ASP A 310 -20.03 2.49 -3.47
N ASP A 311 -19.14 1.55 -3.14
CA ASP A 311 -18.87 1.12 -1.77
C ASP A 311 -17.40 0.73 -1.60
N VAL A 312 -16.62 1.66 -1.08
CA VAL A 312 -15.17 1.53 -0.91
C VAL A 312 -14.79 1.82 0.54
N TRP A 313 -13.99 0.93 1.11
CA TRP A 313 -13.49 0.97 2.47
C TRP A 313 -11.99 1.24 2.49
N ALA A 314 -11.57 2.11 3.41
CA ALA A 314 -10.17 2.31 3.73
C ALA A 314 -9.96 2.17 5.24
N VAL A 315 -8.89 1.47 5.63
CA VAL A 315 -8.51 1.26 7.03
C VAL A 315 -7.07 1.67 7.28
N GLY A 316 -6.74 2.00 8.53
CA GLY A 316 -5.40 2.49 8.85
C GLY A 316 -5.09 2.59 10.33
N ARG A 317 -4.11 3.45 10.65
CA ARG A 317 -3.60 3.65 12.00
C ARG A 317 -4.69 4.10 12.98
N ARG A 318 -4.49 3.78 14.26
CA ARG A 318 -5.35 4.20 15.38
C ARG A 318 -6.82 3.78 15.22
N GLY A 319 -7.09 2.61 14.65
CA GLY A 319 -8.45 2.13 14.38
C GLY A 319 -9.21 2.95 13.33
N THR A 320 -8.51 3.69 12.47
CA THR A 320 -9.14 4.51 11.43
C THR A 320 -9.88 3.63 10.43
N VAL A 321 -11.19 3.83 10.29
CA VAL A 321 -12.02 3.23 9.24
C VAL A 321 -12.80 4.32 8.51
N ARG A 322 -12.78 4.26 7.18
CA ARG A 322 -13.41 5.21 6.27
C ARG A 322 -14.23 4.45 5.22
N ARG A 323 -15.39 4.99 4.87
CA ARG A 323 -16.27 4.42 3.84
C ARG A 323 -16.66 5.51 2.84
N TYR A 324 -16.47 5.24 1.56
CA TYR A 324 -16.95 6.08 0.46
C TYR A 324 -18.17 5.40 -0.15
N ARG A 325 -19.27 6.15 -0.27
CA ARG A 325 -20.52 5.68 -0.87
C ARG A 325 -20.95 6.55 -2.03
N ASP A 326 -21.66 5.96 -2.99
CA ASP A 326 -22.26 6.70 -4.11
C ASP A 326 -21.26 7.60 -4.85
N GLU A 327 -20.04 7.08 -5.04
CA GLU A 327 -18.92 7.78 -5.70
C GLU A 327 -18.48 9.09 -5.01
N ALA A 328 -18.82 9.28 -3.74
CA ALA A 328 -18.47 10.47 -2.98
C ALA A 328 -16.95 10.71 -2.96
N THR A 329 -16.57 11.98 -3.09
CA THR A 329 -15.17 12.45 -2.98
C THR A 329 -14.74 12.71 -1.54
N GLN A 330 -15.65 12.57 -0.59
CA GLN A 330 -15.41 12.67 0.85
C GLN A 330 -15.87 11.39 1.54
N ALA A 331 -15.03 10.86 2.42
CA ALA A 331 -15.34 9.67 3.21
C ALA A 331 -16.30 9.97 4.35
N GLU A 332 -17.09 8.97 4.68
CA GLU A 332 -17.76 8.86 5.96
C GLU A 332 -16.79 8.25 7.00
N VAL A 333 -16.79 8.82 8.20
CA VAL A 333 -16.07 8.26 9.36
C VAL A 333 -16.93 7.16 9.98
N VAL A 334 -16.39 5.95 10.01
CA VAL A 334 -17.06 4.79 10.61
C VAL A 334 -16.31 4.36 11.86
N ALA A 335 -17.04 4.16 12.96
CA ALA A 335 -16.44 3.72 14.22
C ALA A 335 -16.09 2.23 14.17
N ALA A 336 -14.83 1.90 14.47
CA ALA A 336 -14.31 0.53 14.47
C ALA A 336 -14.39 -0.17 15.85
N GLY A 337 -14.58 0.60 16.93
CA GLY A 337 -14.57 0.06 18.31
C GLY A 337 -13.19 -0.37 18.82
N THR A 338 -12.11 0.06 18.14
CA THR A 338 -10.71 -0.21 18.52
C THR A 338 -9.84 1.01 18.26
N THR A 339 -8.68 1.08 18.93
CA THR A 339 -7.60 2.04 18.65
C THR A 339 -6.37 1.36 18.08
N GLU A 340 -6.38 0.03 17.94
CA GLU A 340 -5.27 -0.70 17.33
C GLU A 340 -5.15 -0.36 15.85
N ASP A 341 -3.92 -0.38 15.32
CA ASP A 341 -3.75 -0.14 13.90
C ASP A 341 -4.36 -1.28 13.07
N LEU A 342 -5.08 -0.90 12.01
CA LEU A 342 -5.64 -1.84 11.04
C LEU A 342 -4.73 -1.88 9.81
N HIS A 343 -4.35 -3.08 9.39
CA HIS A 343 -3.38 -3.31 8.31
C HIS A 343 -4.02 -3.75 7.01
N ALA A 344 -5.11 -4.52 7.06
CA ALA A 344 -5.80 -5.02 5.89
C ALA A 344 -7.32 -4.99 6.04
N VAL A 345 -8.01 -4.86 4.90
CA VAL A 345 -9.46 -4.91 4.78
C VAL A 345 -9.84 -5.72 3.54
N TRP A 346 -10.89 -6.52 3.66
CA TRP A 346 -11.48 -7.31 2.57
C TRP A 346 -12.95 -7.58 2.89
N GLY A 347 -13.79 -7.86 1.90
CA GLY A 347 -15.15 -8.31 2.14
C GLY A 347 -15.67 -9.22 1.04
N SER A 348 -16.72 -10.00 1.36
CA SER A 348 -17.45 -10.80 0.37
C SER A 348 -18.67 -10.03 -0.19
N ALA A 349 -19.19 -9.08 0.61
CA ALA A 349 -20.39 -8.29 0.29
C ALA A 349 -20.36 -6.93 1.03
N PRO A 350 -21.21 -5.95 0.66
CA PRO A 350 -21.32 -4.64 1.35
C PRO A 350 -21.63 -4.69 2.85
N ASN A 351 -22.12 -5.85 3.31
CA ASN A 351 -22.51 -6.16 4.68
C ASN A 351 -21.71 -7.33 5.30
N ASP A 352 -20.62 -7.73 4.65
CA ASP A 352 -19.67 -8.74 5.15
C ASP A 352 -18.26 -8.25 4.83
N VAL A 353 -17.72 -7.45 5.75
CA VAL A 353 -16.38 -6.84 5.60
C VAL A 353 -15.54 -7.15 6.83
N TRP A 354 -14.30 -7.53 6.60
CA TRP A 354 -13.32 -7.91 7.59
C TRP A 354 -12.16 -6.93 7.61
N ALA A 355 -11.70 -6.57 8.81
CA ALA A 355 -10.48 -5.79 9.00
C ALA A 355 -9.60 -6.46 10.05
N VAL A 356 -8.29 -6.51 9.79
CA VAL A 356 -7.32 -7.12 10.69
C VAL A 356 -6.17 -6.17 11.02
N GLY A 357 -5.58 -6.35 12.20
CA GLY A 357 -4.69 -5.36 12.77
C GLY A 357 -3.72 -5.87 13.83
N ASP A 358 -3.18 -4.92 14.58
CA ASP A 358 -2.23 -5.17 15.65
C ASP A 358 -2.81 -6.03 16.79
N TYR A 359 -1.92 -6.75 17.47
CA TYR A 359 -2.22 -7.58 18.64
C TYR A 359 -3.36 -8.60 18.43
N GLY A 360 -3.45 -9.18 17.24
CA GLY A 360 -4.49 -10.16 16.92
C GLY A 360 -5.87 -9.56 16.71
N THR A 361 -5.97 -8.24 16.44
CA THR A 361 -7.26 -7.58 16.20
C THR A 361 -7.90 -8.11 14.93
N ILE A 362 -9.12 -8.68 15.06
CA ILE A 362 -9.98 -9.07 13.95
C ILE A 362 -11.35 -8.44 14.17
N LEU A 363 -11.80 -7.67 13.18
CA LEU A 363 -13.10 -7.00 13.18
C LEU A 363 -13.96 -7.49 12.00
N HIS A 364 -15.25 -7.62 12.24
CA HIS A 364 -16.28 -7.97 11.26
C HIS A 364 -17.36 -6.90 11.21
N PHE A 365 -17.70 -6.43 10.01
CA PHE A 365 -18.79 -5.51 9.76
C PHE A 365 -20.00 -6.27 9.22
N ASP A 366 -21.11 -6.22 9.96
CA ASP A 366 -22.34 -6.97 9.68
C ASP A 366 -23.34 -6.21 8.78
N GLY A 367 -22.92 -5.10 8.17
CA GLY A 367 -23.79 -4.17 7.44
C GLY A 367 -24.25 -2.98 8.28
N THR A 368 -24.13 -3.06 9.60
CA THR A 368 -24.56 -2.00 10.53
C THR A 368 -23.42 -1.49 11.40
N SER A 369 -22.59 -2.39 11.96
CA SER A 369 -21.56 -2.05 12.92
C SER A 369 -20.37 -3.01 12.84
N TRP A 370 -19.20 -2.52 13.27
CA TRP A 370 -18.01 -3.35 13.44
C TRP A 370 -18.05 -4.05 14.80
N GLN A 371 -17.81 -5.36 14.80
CA GLN A 371 -17.74 -6.20 15.99
C GLN A 371 -16.40 -6.95 16.02
N ARG A 372 -15.89 -7.24 17.22
CA ARG A 372 -14.70 -8.08 17.35
C ARG A 372 -15.07 -9.54 17.08
N SER A 373 -14.23 -10.24 16.33
CA SER A 373 -14.33 -11.69 16.14
C SER A 373 -13.23 -12.41 16.93
N THR A 374 -13.51 -13.64 17.35
CA THR A 374 -12.67 -14.39 18.29
C THR A 374 -11.68 -15.30 17.56
N ALA A 375 -10.44 -15.37 18.03
CA ALA A 375 -9.40 -16.21 17.42
C ALA A 375 -8.63 -17.01 18.46
N SER A 376 -8.29 -18.25 18.10
CA SER A 376 -7.32 -19.03 18.87
C SER A 376 -5.91 -18.56 18.52
N LEU A 377 -5.29 -17.82 19.44
CA LEU A 377 -3.96 -17.24 19.27
C LEU A 377 -2.98 -17.82 20.28
N PRO A 378 -1.66 -17.82 19.99
CA PRO A 378 -0.64 -18.25 20.94
C PRO A 378 -0.78 -17.57 22.32
N VAL A 379 -0.34 -18.31 23.35
CA VAL A 379 -0.21 -17.77 24.71
C VAL A 379 0.94 -16.75 24.72
N GLY A 380 0.77 -15.65 25.47
CA GLY A 380 1.77 -14.57 25.52
C GLY A 380 1.50 -13.44 24.51
N ARG A 381 2.57 -12.89 23.92
CA ARG A 381 2.50 -11.76 22.98
C ARG A 381 1.63 -12.15 21.78
N LYS A 382 0.58 -11.38 21.53
CA LYS A 382 -0.33 -11.60 20.39
C LYS A 382 0.36 -11.21 19.07
N PRO A 383 0.27 -12.05 18.03
CA PRO A 383 0.86 -11.73 16.73
C PRO A 383 0.13 -10.55 16.08
N HIS A 384 0.86 -9.72 15.34
CA HIS A 384 0.25 -8.74 14.45
C HIS A 384 -0.28 -9.44 13.19
N LEU A 385 -1.44 -9.01 12.69
CA LEU A 385 -2.11 -9.57 11.52
C LEU A 385 -2.02 -8.56 10.37
N TYR A 386 -1.53 -9.00 9.21
CA TYR A 386 -1.15 -8.10 8.11
C TYR A 386 -1.97 -8.26 6.84
N GLY A 387 -2.57 -9.43 6.61
CA GLY A 387 -3.36 -9.71 5.41
C GLY A 387 -4.67 -10.41 5.73
N VAL A 388 -5.72 -10.07 4.97
CA VAL A 388 -7.01 -10.77 4.96
C VAL A 388 -7.50 -10.92 3.52
N TRP A 389 -8.05 -12.08 3.20
CA TRP A 389 -8.69 -12.39 1.92
C TRP A 389 -9.64 -13.57 2.11
N GLY A 390 -10.74 -13.65 1.36
CA GLY A 390 -11.62 -14.82 1.36
C GLY A 390 -12.15 -15.18 -0.01
N SER A 391 -12.64 -16.41 -0.15
CA SER A 391 -13.35 -16.87 -1.35
C SER A 391 -14.86 -16.86 -1.18
N ALA A 392 -15.35 -16.86 0.06
CA ALA A 392 -16.76 -16.79 0.44
C ALA A 392 -16.91 -16.16 1.84
N GLU A 393 -18.14 -15.90 2.27
CA GLU A 393 -18.45 -15.39 3.62
C GLU A 393 -17.97 -16.32 4.74
N ASP A 394 -17.85 -17.62 4.46
CA ASP A 394 -17.42 -18.69 5.38
C ASP A 394 -16.11 -19.36 4.94
N ASP A 395 -15.33 -18.69 4.10
CA ASP A 395 -13.98 -19.14 3.73
C ASP A 395 -13.05 -17.92 3.65
N VAL A 396 -12.55 -17.50 4.82
CA VAL A 396 -11.71 -16.31 4.95
C VAL A 396 -10.40 -16.67 5.63
N TRP A 397 -9.32 -16.15 5.08
CA TRP A 397 -7.94 -16.39 5.49
C TRP A 397 -7.32 -15.11 6.01
N VAL A 398 -6.60 -15.23 7.12
CA VAL A 398 -5.82 -14.14 7.73
C VAL A 398 -4.40 -14.60 7.94
N VAL A 399 -3.44 -13.72 7.64
CA VAL A 399 -2.02 -14.02 7.79
C VAL A 399 -1.31 -12.92 8.58
N GLY A 400 -0.24 -13.28 9.29
CA GLY A 400 0.48 -12.36 10.16
C GLY A 400 1.85 -12.86 10.57
N GLU A 401 2.30 -12.45 11.76
CA GLU A 401 3.57 -12.90 12.35
C GLU A 401 3.56 -14.41 12.64
N GLY A 402 4.15 -15.20 11.75
CA GLY A 402 4.29 -16.66 11.90
C GLY A 402 2.98 -17.46 11.89
N ILE A 403 1.84 -16.81 11.60
CA ILE A 403 0.51 -17.41 11.76
C ILE A 403 -0.33 -17.30 10.49
N VAL A 404 -1.12 -18.34 10.25
CA VAL A 404 -2.22 -18.39 9.29
C VAL A 404 -3.47 -18.78 10.07
N LEU A 405 -4.54 -17.99 9.94
CA LEU A 405 -5.85 -18.25 10.53
C LEU A 405 -6.88 -18.50 9.42
N HIS A 406 -7.82 -19.40 9.67
CA HIS A 406 -8.91 -19.74 8.78
C HIS A 406 -10.25 -19.60 9.50
N PHE A 407 -11.18 -18.91 8.86
CA PHE A 407 -12.56 -18.75 9.28
C PHE A 407 -13.45 -19.63 8.43
N THR A 408 -14.24 -20.48 9.08
CA THR A 408 -15.19 -21.40 8.44
C THR A 408 -16.64 -21.15 8.90
N GLY A 409 -16.98 -19.89 9.17
CA GLY A 409 -18.23 -19.49 9.80
C GLY A 409 -18.14 -19.39 11.33
N ALA A 410 -18.92 -18.44 11.87
CA ALA A 410 -18.92 -18.12 13.30
C ALA A 410 -19.31 -19.31 14.17
N LYS A 411 -18.63 -19.46 15.31
CA LYS A 411 -18.99 -20.48 16.31
C LYS A 411 -19.93 -19.84 17.33
N LYS A 412 -21.02 -20.55 17.66
CA LYS A 412 -22.03 -20.12 18.64
C LYS A 412 -21.74 -20.68 20.02
#